data_AF-A0AA38ZZW5-F1
#
_entry.id   AF-A0AA38ZZW5-F1
#
_cell.length_a   1.000
_cell.length_b   1.000
_cell.length_c   1.000
_cell.angle_alpha   90.00
_cell.angle_beta   90.00
_cell.angle_gamma   90.00
#
_symmetry.space_group_name_H-M   'P 1'
#
loop_
_entity.id
_entity.type
_entity.pdbx_description
1 polymer ?
#
loop_
_entity_poly.entity_id
_entity_poly.type
_entity_poly.pdbx_seq_one_letter_code
_entity_poly.pdbx_strand_id
1 'polypeptide(L)'
;MKGIPKSEVKPEKGNQNLHSENTESTRHSQQGTADRRVLRSRYLAVKNLISDKRDDISRAGSDKFKSIISEVENLHQFVQKPREQVADAEALLDIANTLVTSVKSQTNAGVTPSDLVTCFLSKYGQHGGGFTTENPRIHWKKIGIVVSPIFRKGQGCCTMLGPMNTELKQRKVPVHQKRSRQPTESTRPEELNNYGEEHRSDTDKNMATMFEILRRKKQVKLESLMLNRKSFARTVENLFALSFLVKDGRAEVVVDENGSHLVCKTHLVK
;
A
#
# COMPACT_ATOMS: atom_id res chain seq x y z
N MET A 1 -4.75 -72.63 17.90
CA MET A 1 -4.65 -71.98 16.58
C MET A 1 -6.06 -71.64 16.13
N LYS A 2 -6.37 -70.34 15.98
CA LYS A 2 -7.72 -69.83 15.70
C LYS A 2 -8.00 -69.90 14.19
N GLY A 3 -9.12 -70.50 13.82
CA GLY A 3 -9.66 -70.56 12.46
C GLY A 3 -10.44 -69.31 12.09
N ILE A 4 -10.42 -69.00 10.80
CA ILE A 4 -11.17 -67.94 10.11
C ILE A 4 -12.63 -68.40 9.94
N PRO A 5 -13.60 -67.47 9.88
CA PRO A 5 -14.45 -67.46 8.69
C PRO A 5 -14.73 -66.05 8.14
N LYS A 6 -15.01 -66.00 6.83
CA LYS A 6 -15.44 -64.83 6.07
C LYS A 6 -16.97 -64.81 5.90
N SER A 7 -17.48 -63.59 5.84
CA SER A 7 -18.59 -63.04 5.01
C SER A 7 -20.02 -63.54 5.18
N GLU A 8 -20.90 -62.58 5.49
CA GLU A 8 -22.28 -62.52 4.99
C GLU A 8 -22.72 -61.05 4.82
N VAL A 9 -23.69 -60.82 3.95
CA VAL A 9 -23.93 -59.59 3.16
C VAL A 9 -25.42 -59.18 3.21
N LYS A 10 -25.70 -57.88 2.97
CA LYS A 10 -26.95 -57.16 2.56
C LYS A 10 -27.97 -56.70 3.65
N PRO A 11 -28.88 -55.73 3.35
CA PRO A 11 -28.80 -54.53 2.47
C PRO A 11 -29.47 -53.23 3.04
N GLU A 12 -29.26 -52.13 2.29
CA GLU A 12 -30.08 -50.91 2.08
C GLU A 12 -30.94 -50.27 3.19
N LYS A 13 -30.75 -48.95 3.37
CA LYS A 13 -31.79 -47.95 3.07
C LYS A 13 -31.16 -46.68 2.52
N GLY A 14 -31.53 -46.32 1.29
CA GLY A 14 -31.29 -44.99 0.75
C GLY A 14 -32.24 -43.97 1.36
N ASN A 15 -31.77 -42.73 1.45
CA ASN A 15 -32.64 -41.59 1.19
C ASN A 15 -31.80 -40.49 0.53
N GLN A 16 -32.24 -40.09 -0.67
CA GLN A 16 -31.63 -39.06 -1.47
C GLN A 16 -32.15 -37.68 -1.04
N ASN A 17 -31.24 -36.72 -1.17
CA ASN A 17 -31.43 -35.34 -1.64
C ASN A 17 -31.45 -34.14 -0.68
N LEU A 18 -30.48 -33.27 -1.00
CA LEU A 18 -30.51 -31.79 -1.08
C LEU A 18 -30.30 -30.98 0.21
N HIS A 19 -29.04 -30.67 0.48
CA HIS A 19 -28.62 -29.26 0.40
C HIS A 19 -27.12 -29.14 0.11
N SER A 20 -26.82 -28.62 -1.08
CA SER A 20 -25.54 -28.10 -1.50
C SER A 20 -25.25 -26.79 -0.77
N GLU A 21 -24.32 -26.80 0.17
CA GLU A 21 -23.65 -25.59 0.64
C GLU A 21 -22.14 -25.74 0.47
N ASN A 22 -21.60 -24.82 -0.33
CA ASN A 22 -20.19 -24.61 -0.61
C ASN A 22 -19.39 -24.53 0.70
N THR A 23 -18.70 -25.61 1.03
CA THR A 23 -17.59 -25.54 2.00
C THR A 23 -16.33 -25.18 1.22
N GLU A 24 -16.19 -23.90 0.88
CA GLU A 24 -14.91 -23.33 0.46
C GLU A 24 -14.03 -23.22 1.72
N SER A 25 -13.58 -24.38 2.20
CA SER A 25 -12.75 -24.51 3.39
C SER A 25 -11.37 -23.96 3.08
N THR A 26 -11.10 -22.79 3.67
CA THR A 26 -9.81 -22.16 3.95
C THR A 26 -8.63 -23.11 3.85
N ARG A 27 -8.03 -23.22 2.65
CA ARG A 27 -6.71 -23.84 2.45
C ARG A 27 -5.62 -22.86 2.88
N HIS A 28 -5.55 -22.51 4.17
CA HIS A 28 -4.29 -22.01 4.74
C HIS A 28 -3.34 -23.19 4.91
N SER A 29 -2.80 -23.66 3.78
CA SER A 29 -1.67 -24.60 3.78
C SER A 29 -0.53 -23.94 4.55
N GLN A 30 -0.13 -24.57 5.67
CA GLN A 30 1.05 -24.16 6.41
C GLN A 30 2.26 -24.32 5.49
N GLN A 31 2.65 -23.24 4.83
CA GLN A 31 3.72 -23.32 3.85
C GLN A 31 5.04 -23.68 4.54
N GLY A 32 5.64 -24.78 4.07
CA GLY A 32 6.82 -25.35 4.69
C GLY A 32 8.00 -24.38 4.69
N THR A 33 8.97 -24.60 5.58
CA THR A 33 10.27 -23.90 5.51
C THR A 33 10.98 -24.14 4.18
N ALA A 34 10.86 -25.34 3.62
CA ALA A 34 11.41 -25.72 2.32
C ALA A 34 10.77 -24.95 1.17
N ASP A 35 9.44 -24.93 1.10
CA ASP A 35 8.69 -24.21 0.05
C ASP A 35 9.04 -22.72 0.02
N ARG A 36 9.19 -22.12 1.21
CA ARG A 36 9.62 -20.73 1.36
C ARG A 36 11.05 -20.48 0.90
N ARG A 37 11.96 -21.46 1.04
CA ARG A 37 13.31 -21.35 0.47
C ARG A 37 13.27 -21.44 -1.05
N VAL A 38 12.48 -22.36 -1.59
CA VAL A 38 12.28 -22.50 -3.03
C VAL A 38 11.69 -21.21 -3.62
N LEU A 39 10.68 -20.62 -2.99
CA LEU A 39 10.08 -19.36 -3.44
C LEU A 39 11.12 -18.24 -3.49
N ARG A 40 11.94 -18.07 -2.45
CA ARG A 40 13.04 -17.08 -2.46
C ARG A 40 14.08 -17.38 -3.55
N SER A 41 14.41 -18.65 -3.78
CA SER A 41 15.32 -19.04 -4.86
C SER A 41 14.77 -18.70 -6.23
N ARG A 42 13.45 -18.82 -6.44
CA ARG A 42 12.79 -18.43 -7.69
C ARG A 42 12.81 -16.92 -7.89
N TYR A 43 12.50 -16.14 -6.84
CA TYR A 43 12.66 -14.68 -6.91
C TYR A 43 14.10 -14.27 -7.23
N LEU A 44 15.10 -14.94 -6.66
CA LEU A 44 16.50 -14.69 -7.00
C LEU A 44 16.79 -14.99 -8.49
N ALA A 45 16.24 -16.08 -9.03
CA ALA A 45 16.37 -16.40 -10.45
C ALA A 45 15.72 -15.34 -11.35
N VAL A 46 14.55 -14.83 -10.97
CA VAL A 46 13.88 -13.73 -11.67
C VAL A 46 14.72 -12.45 -11.64
N LYS A 47 15.30 -12.09 -10.49
CA LYS A 47 16.20 -10.92 -10.39
C LYS A 47 17.41 -11.05 -11.31
N ASN A 48 18.04 -12.22 -11.35
CA ASN A 48 19.14 -12.49 -12.29
C ASN A 48 18.66 -12.38 -13.74
N LEU A 49 17.50 -12.95 -14.07
CA LEU A 49 16.91 -12.85 -15.40
C LEU A 49 16.63 -11.40 -15.82
N ILE A 50 16.15 -10.55 -14.90
CA ILE A 50 15.94 -9.13 -15.14
C ILE A 50 17.25 -8.43 -15.49
N SER A 51 18.31 -8.71 -14.71
CA SER A 51 19.65 -8.19 -14.96
C SER A 51 20.20 -8.64 -16.32
N ASP A 52 20.11 -9.94 -16.62
CA ASP A 52 20.69 -10.54 -17.83
C ASP A 52 19.94 -10.15 -19.11
N LYS A 53 18.63 -9.92 -19.01
CA LYS A 53 17.74 -9.63 -20.14
C LYS A 53 17.24 -8.19 -20.16
N ARG A 54 17.98 -7.29 -19.52
CA ARG A 54 17.68 -5.87 -19.39
C ARG A 54 17.31 -5.18 -20.71
N ASP A 55 18.09 -5.43 -21.76
CA ASP A 55 17.87 -4.80 -23.07
C ASP A 55 16.63 -5.38 -23.78
N ASP A 56 16.41 -6.69 -23.64
CA ASP A 56 15.24 -7.37 -24.19
C ASP A 56 13.94 -6.98 -23.49
N ILE A 57 13.98 -6.62 -22.21
CA ILE A 57 12.82 -6.12 -21.46
C ILE A 57 12.29 -4.81 -22.06
N SER A 58 13.20 -3.97 -22.56
CA SER A 58 12.87 -2.61 -23.01
C SER A 58 12.63 -2.50 -24.52
N ARG A 59 12.94 -3.56 -25.27
CA ARG A 59 12.85 -3.58 -26.73
C ARG A 59 11.41 -3.66 -27.22
N ALA A 60 11.03 -2.75 -28.12
CA ALA A 60 9.72 -2.77 -28.78
C ALA A 60 9.55 -4.07 -29.60
N GLY A 61 8.49 -4.84 -29.30
CA GLY A 61 8.21 -6.13 -29.94
C GLY A 61 8.74 -7.37 -29.18
N SER A 62 9.45 -7.18 -28.08
CA SER A 62 9.83 -8.26 -27.18
C SER A 62 8.69 -8.59 -26.21
N ASP A 63 8.36 -9.86 -26.06
CA ASP A 63 7.44 -10.34 -25.01
C ASP A 63 8.15 -10.60 -23.68
N LYS A 64 9.45 -10.26 -23.56
CA LYS A 64 10.24 -10.57 -22.38
C LYS A 64 9.72 -9.87 -21.12
N PHE A 65 9.31 -8.61 -21.22
CA PHE A 65 8.65 -7.90 -20.12
C PHE A 65 7.39 -8.64 -19.66
N LYS A 66 6.50 -9.02 -20.59
CA LYS A 66 5.27 -9.75 -20.29
C LYS A 66 5.57 -11.10 -19.61
N SER A 67 6.54 -11.85 -20.11
CA SER A 67 6.96 -13.12 -19.54
C SER A 67 7.46 -12.96 -18.10
N ILE A 68 8.30 -11.96 -17.83
CA ILE A 68 8.88 -11.74 -16.50
C ILE A 68 7.82 -11.25 -15.52
N ILE A 69 6.98 -10.29 -15.91
CA ILE A 69 5.94 -9.77 -15.01
C ILE A 69 4.90 -10.84 -14.68
N SER A 70 4.51 -11.68 -15.64
CA SER A 70 3.64 -12.82 -15.38
C SER A 70 4.31 -13.86 -14.47
N GLU A 71 5.63 -14.08 -14.58
CA GLU A 71 6.34 -14.94 -13.63
C GLU A 71 6.31 -14.38 -12.21
N VAL A 72 6.54 -13.07 -12.04
CA VAL A 72 6.43 -12.39 -10.73
C VAL A 72 5.00 -12.50 -10.17
N GLU A 73 3.97 -12.23 -10.98
CA GLU A 73 2.56 -12.35 -10.56
C GLU A 73 2.21 -13.79 -10.13
N ASN A 74 2.74 -14.79 -10.82
CA ASN A 74 2.56 -16.19 -10.44
C ASN A 74 3.27 -16.55 -9.13
N LEU A 75 4.48 -16.02 -8.89
CA LEU A 75 5.19 -16.21 -7.62
C LEU A 75 4.47 -15.51 -6.46
N HIS A 76 3.88 -14.34 -6.72
CA HIS A 76 3.18 -13.53 -5.73
C HIS A 76 2.01 -14.28 -5.06
N GLN A 77 1.33 -15.17 -5.80
CA GLN A 77 0.27 -16.05 -5.28
C GLN A 77 0.71 -16.88 -4.04
N PHE A 78 2.01 -17.15 -3.91
CA PHE A 78 2.58 -17.97 -2.83
C PHE A 78 3.26 -17.14 -1.74
N VAL A 79 3.21 -15.80 -1.81
CA VAL A 79 3.86 -14.92 -0.83
C VAL A 79 2.98 -14.75 0.40
N GLN A 80 3.38 -15.37 1.51
CA GLN A 80 2.63 -15.30 2.78
C GLN A 80 3.37 -14.59 3.92
N LYS A 81 4.69 -14.42 3.81
CA LYS A 81 5.54 -13.98 4.92
C LYS A 81 6.34 -12.72 4.54
N PRO A 82 6.69 -11.87 5.53
CA PRO A 82 7.32 -10.58 5.25
C PRO A 82 8.63 -10.67 4.47
N ARG A 83 9.44 -11.70 4.68
CA ARG A 83 10.72 -11.83 3.96
C ARG A 83 10.52 -12.12 2.47
N GLU A 84 9.47 -12.84 2.12
CA GLU A 84 9.08 -13.15 0.75
C GLU A 84 8.43 -11.93 0.08
N GLN A 85 7.67 -11.13 0.84
CA GLN A 85 7.15 -9.84 0.38
C GLN A 85 8.28 -8.86 0.02
N VAL A 86 9.38 -8.85 0.78
CA VAL A 86 10.56 -8.05 0.44
C VAL A 86 11.16 -8.51 -0.89
N ALA A 87 11.33 -9.83 -1.09
CA ALA A 87 11.88 -10.36 -2.34
C ALA A 87 10.98 -10.03 -3.57
N ASP A 88 9.66 -10.08 -3.38
CA ASP A 88 8.67 -9.70 -4.40
C ASP A 88 8.76 -8.21 -4.76
N ALA A 89 8.79 -7.33 -3.75
CA ALA A 89 8.92 -5.90 -3.93
C ALA A 89 10.26 -5.52 -4.59
N GLU A 90 11.35 -6.19 -4.22
CA GLU A 90 12.66 -6.00 -4.85
C GLU A 90 12.64 -6.39 -6.34
N ALA A 91 12.01 -7.51 -6.70
CA ALA A 91 11.89 -7.91 -8.11
C ALA A 91 11.11 -6.89 -8.94
N LEU A 92 10.00 -6.36 -8.40
CA LEU A 92 9.23 -5.29 -9.07
C LEU A 92 10.03 -4.00 -9.20
N LEU A 93 10.82 -3.65 -8.17
CA LEU A 93 11.69 -2.48 -8.19
C LEU A 93 12.78 -2.61 -9.26
N ASP A 94 13.38 -3.79 -9.43
CA ASP A 94 14.40 -4.05 -10.44
C ASP A 94 13.84 -3.94 -11.87
N ILE A 95 12.61 -4.43 -12.09
CA ILE A 95 11.88 -4.22 -13.36
C ILE A 95 11.67 -2.73 -13.61
N ALA A 96 11.16 -1.99 -12.62
CA ALA A 96 10.89 -0.57 -12.76
C ALA A 96 12.16 0.24 -13.06
N ASN A 97 13.25 -0.03 -12.33
CA ASN A 97 14.54 0.63 -12.54
C ASN A 97 15.11 0.32 -13.93
N THR A 98 14.97 -0.93 -14.39
CA THR A 98 15.38 -1.33 -15.75
C THR A 98 14.68 -0.50 -16.81
N LEU A 99 13.34 -0.40 -16.73
CA LEU A 99 12.53 0.37 -17.67
C LEU A 99 12.85 1.87 -17.62
N VAL A 100 12.93 2.45 -16.42
CA VAL A 100 13.27 3.87 -16.24
C VAL A 100 14.65 4.18 -16.84
N THR A 101 15.63 3.31 -16.62
CA THR A 101 16.97 3.53 -17.16
C THR A 101 16.99 3.43 -18.68
N SER A 102 16.21 2.52 -19.28
CA SER A 102 16.08 2.44 -20.74
C SER A 102 15.39 3.66 -21.33
N VAL A 103 14.32 4.15 -20.69
CA VAL A 103 13.66 5.39 -21.14
C VAL A 103 14.63 6.57 -21.03
N LYS A 104 15.37 6.68 -19.92
CA LYS A 104 16.39 7.73 -19.75
C LYS A 104 17.48 7.68 -20.81
N SER A 105 17.97 6.49 -21.19
CA SER A 105 18.99 6.37 -22.23
C SER A 105 18.46 6.72 -23.62
N GLN A 106 17.18 6.44 -23.91
CA GLN A 106 16.52 6.90 -25.13
C GLN A 106 16.34 8.42 -25.16
N THR A 107 16.18 9.07 -24.00
CA THR A 107 15.99 10.53 -23.92
C THR A 107 17.25 11.37 -24.06
N ASN A 108 18.45 10.80 -24.23
CA ASN A 108 19.66 11.59 -24.44
C ASN A 108 19.64 12.44 -25.73
N ALA A 109 18.79 12.11 -26.71
CA ALA A 109 18.43 12.97 -27.84
C ALA A 109 16.99 13.53 -27.77
N GLY A 110 16.21 13.11 -26.76
CA GLY A 110 14.79 13.43 -26.59
C GLY A 110 13.87 12.73 -27.59
N VAL A 111 12.63 12.46 -27.19
CA VAL A 111 11.55 12.19 -28.16
C VAL A 111 11.20 13.53 -28.79
N THR A 112 11.44 13.68 -30.08
CA THR A 112 11.11 14.94 -30.77
C THR A 112 9.61 15.02 -31.06
N PRO A 113 9.04 16.23 -31.21
CA PRO A 113 7.66 16.37 -31.70
C PRO A 113 7.44 15.64 -33.03
N SER A 114 8.44 15.58 -33.90
CA SER A 114 8.39 14.82 -35.17
C SER A 114 8.32 13.32 -34.96
N ASP A 115 9.02 12.75 -33.98
CA ASP A 115 8.93 11.31 -33.66
C ASP A 115 7.54 10.94 -33.18
N LEU A 116 6.96 11.81 -32.34
CA LEU A 116 5.60 11.67 -31.84
C LEU A 116 4.58 11.73 -32.99
N VAL A 117 4.69 12.71 -33.88
CA VAL A 117 3.82 12.80 -35.07
C VAL A 117 3.98 11.58 -35.97
N THR A 118 5.21 11.13 -36.23
CA THR A 118 5.51 9.94 -37.04
C THR A 118 4.89 8.68 -36.42
N CYS A 119 4.96 8.53 -35.10
CA CYS A 119 4.33 7.43 -34.37
C CYS A 119 2.80 7.50 -34.39
N PHE A 120 2.21 8.70 -34.28
CA PHE A 120 0.76 8.88 -34.39
C PHE A 120 0.27 8.53 -35.79
N LEU A 121 0.97 8.99 -36.82
CA LEU A 121 0.63 8.71 -38.21
C LEU A 121 0.78 7.23 -38.55
N SER A 122 1.86 6.58 -38.09
CA SER A 122 2.06 5.15 -38.34
C SER A 122 1.01 4.27 -37.67
N LYS A 123 0.61 4.57 -36.41
CA LYS A 123 -0.35 3.74 -35.65
C LYS A 123 -1.82 4.12 -35.84
N TYR A 124 -2.11 5.38 -36.14
CA TYR A 124 -3.48 5.94 -36.16
C TYR A 124 -3.79 6.75 -37.41
N GLY A 125 -2.90 6.80 -38.40
CA GLY A 125 -3.17 7.42 -39.70
C GLY A 125 -4.21 6.63 -40.51
N GLN A 126 -5.09 7.36 -41.19
CA GLN A 126 -5.99 6.80 -42.20
C GLN A 126 -5.17 6.25 -43.37
N HIS A 127 -5.08 4.93 -43.48
CA HIS A 127 -4.58 4.27 -44.68
C HIS A 127 -5.73 4.18 -45.70
N GLY A 128 -6.15 5.34 -46.22
CA GLY A 128 -7.06 5.41 -47.35
C GLY A 128 -6.25 5.20 -48.63
N GLY A 129 -6.45 4.08 -49.31
CA GLY A 129 -5.84 3.82 -50.62
C GLY A 129 -6.26 4.88 -51.62
N GLY A 130 -5.37 5.81 -51.91
CA GLY A 130 -5.60 6.90 -52.85
C GLY A 130 -4.53 7.96 -52.68
N PHE A 131 -3.64 8.05 -53.67
CA PHE A 131 -2.61 9.08 -53.80
C PHE A 131 -3.30 10.43 -54.03
N THR A 132 -3.82 11.06 -52.97
CA THR A 132 -4.28 12.45 -53.03
C THR A 132 -3.58 13.23 -51.95
N THR A 133 -3.00 14.35 -52.37
CA THR A 133 -2.22 15.36 -51.66
C THR A 133 -3.01 16.06 -50.55
N GLU A 134 -3.66 15.29 -49.67
CA GLU A 134 -4.35 15.79 -48.49
C GLU A 134 -3.63 15.31 -47.25
N ASN A 135 -3.45 16.24 -46.31
CA ASN A 135 -2.76 16.04 -45.04
C ASN A 135 -3.14 14.72 -44.37
N PRO A 136 -2.17 13.99 -43.80
CA PRO A 136 -2.42 12.69 -43.20
C PRO A 136 -3.45 12.82 -42.07
N ARG A 137 -4.62 12.19 -42.24
CA ARG A 137 -5.75 12.30 -41.31
C ARG A 137 -5.60 11.30 -40.17
N ILE A 138 -5.63 11.79 -38.92
CA ILE A 138 -5.52 10.97 -37.71
C ILE A 138 -6.90 10.47 -37.26
N HIS A 139 -7.02 9.18 -36.94
CA HIS A 139 -8.22 8.58 -36.35
C HIS A 139 -8.38 8.93 -34.85
N TRP A 140 -8.76 10.16 -34.55
CA TRP A 140 -8.94 10.66 -33.17
C TRP A 140 -9.86 9.81 -32.30
N LYS A 141 -10.93 9.22 -32.87
CA LYS A 141 -11.83 8.31 -32.16
C LYS A 141 -11.11 7.08 -31.61
N LYS A 142 -10.20 6.49 -32.39
CA LYS A 142 -9.42 5.30 -31.98
C LYS A 142 -8.45 5.65 -30.85
N ILE A 143 -7.77 6.80 -30.96
CA ILE A 143 -6.91 7.34 -29.90
C ILE A 143 -7.74 7.56 -28.63
N GLY A 144 -8.89 8.22 -28.74
CA GLY A 144 -9.78 8.48 -27.62
C GLY A 144 -10.20 7.21 -26.88
N ILE A 145 -10.51 6.13 -27.59
CA ILE A 145 -10.83 4.83 -26.98
C ILE A 145 -9.62 4.26 -26.20
N VAL A 146 -8.44 4.26 -26.81
CA VAL A 146 -7.21 3.69 -26.21
C VAL A 146 -6.77 4.46 -24.96
N VAL A 147 -6.88 5.80 -24.98
CA VAL A 147 -6.41 6.66 -23.87
C VAL A 147 -7.50 6.84 -22.80
N SER A 148 -8.78 6.56 -23.12
CA SER A 148 -9.90 6.73 -22.17
C SER A 148 -9.70 6.08 -20.79
N PRO A 149 -9.06 4.90 -20.63
CA PRO A 149 -8.85 4.30 -19.31
C PRO A 149 -7.91 5.12 -18.42
N ILE A 150 -6.94 5.85 -19.01
CA ILE A 150 -6.00 6.70 -18.25
C ILE A 150 -6.75 7.86 -17.59
N PHE A 151 -7.80 8.37 -18.25
CA PHE A 151 -8.63 9.47 -17.74
C PHE A 151 -9.84 8.98 -16.92
N ARG A 152 -10.20 7.69 -17.00
CA ARG A 152 -11.33 7.12 -16.26
C ARG A 152 -10.85 6.41 -14.99
N LYS A 153 -10.83 7.18 -13.89
CA LYS A 153 -10.71 6.76 -12.48
C LYS A 153 -9.39 6.06 -12.08
N GLY A 154 -8.62 6.74 -11.23
CA GLY A 154 -7.74 6.06 -10.29
C GLY A 154 -8.58 5.35 -9.23
N GLN A 155 -8.40 4.04 -9.08
CA GLN A 155 -8.79 3.37 -7.83
C GLN A 155 -7.91 4.00 -6.74
N GLY A 156 -8.52 4.73 -5.81
CA GLY A 156 -7.79 5.29 -4.68
C GLY A 156 -7.10 4.17 -3.90
N CYS A 157 -5.93 4.47 -3.33
CA CYS A 157 -5.21 3.52 -2.48
C CYS A 157 -6.07 3.24 -1.23
N CYS A 158 -6.56 2.01 -1.07
CA CYS A 158 -7.22 1.58 0.16
C CYS A 158 -6.17 1.26 1.24
N THR A 159 -5.43 2.26 1.74
CA THR A 159 -4.45 2.08 2.82
C THR A 159 -5.08 1.91 4.21
N MET A 160 -6.41 1.92 4.30
CA MET A 160 -7.17 1.87 5.56
C MET A 160 -7.92 0.54 5.77
N LEU A 161 -7.79 -0.43 4.87
CA LEU A 161 -8.38 -1.77 5.03
C LEU A 161 -7.31 -2.78 5.46
N GLY A 162 -6.61 -2.48 6.55
CA GLY A 162 -6.00 -3.56 7.32
C GLY A 162 -7.12 -4.48 7.83
N PRO A 163 -6.90 -5.80 7.96
CA PRO A 163 -7.93 -6.71 8.47
C PRO A 163 -8.44 -6.19 9.81
N MET A 164 -9.72 -5.77 9.86
CA MET A 164 -10.34 -5.25 11.10
C MET A 164 -10.32 -6.28 12.24
N ASN A 165 -10.13 -7.56 11.92
CA ASN A 165 -9.94 -8.67 12.85
C ASN A 165 -8.46 -9.00 13.11
N THR A 166 -7.59 -8.00 13.27
CA THR A 166 -6.22 -8.27 13.72
C THR A 166 -6.22 -8.36 15.25
N GLU A 167 -6.25 -9.57 15.80
CA GLU A 167 -6.02 -9.75 17.24
C GLU A 167 -4.64 -9.18 17.62
N LEU A 168 -4.60 -8.33 18.65
CA LEU A 168 -3.34 -7.83 19.18
C LEU A 168 -2.47 -9.02 19.62
N LYS A 169 -1.42 -9.31 18.85
CA LYS A 169 -0.47 -10.36 19.21
C LYS A 169 0.15 -10.01 20.56
N GLN A 170 -0.25 -10.73 21.60
CA GLN A 170 0.33 -10.57 22.93
C GLN A 170 1.85 -10.78 22.83
N ARG A 171 2.59 -9.76 23.24
CA ARG A 171 4.05 -9.81 23.29
C ARG A 171 4.45 -10.88 24.30
N LYS A 172 4.94 -12.03 23.81
CA LYS A 172 5.63 -12.99 24.68
C LYS A 172 6.85 -12.27 25.26
N VAL A 173 6.86 -12.08 26.58
CA VAL A 173 8.04 -11.59 27.28
C VAL A 173 9.15 -12.61 27.01
N PRO A 174 10.24 -12.23 26.35
CA PRO A 174 11.35 -13.15 26.17
C PRO A 174 11.89 -13.47 27.56
N VAL A 175 11.77 -14.74 27.97
CA VAL A 175 12.45 -15.24 29.15
C VAL A 175 13.94 -15.13 28.85
N HIS A 176 14.57 -14.09 29.38
CA HIS A 176 16.00 -13.92 29.28
C HIS A 176 16.63 -14.98 30.17
N GLN A 177 17.03 -16.11 29.60
CA GLN A 177 17.84 -17.08 30.31
C GLN A 177 19.17 -16.38 30.61
N LYS A 178 19.38 -16.00 31.87
CA LYS A 178 20.61 -15.35 32.33
C LYS A 178 21.78 -16.28 32.03
N ARG A 179 22.46 -16.08 30.91
CA ARG A 179 23.85 -16.51 30.77
C ARG A 179 24.65 -15.62 31.70
N SER A 180 25.25 -16.23 32.72
CA SER A 180 26.23 -15.58 33.59
C SER A 180 27.41 -15.08 32.74
N ARG A 181 27.31 -13.85 32.24
CA ARG A 181 28.43 -13.09 31.71
C ARG A 181 29.05 -12.34 32.88
N GLN A 182 30.38 -12.43 32.97
CA GLN A 182 31.16 -11.74 33.99
C GLN A 182 30.87 -10.23 33.97
N PRO A 183 30.95 -9.52 35.11
CA PRO A 183 30.59 -8.12 35.20
C PRO A 183 31.58 -7.29 34.39
N THR A 184 31.15 -6.77 33.25
CA THR A 184 31.81 -5.62 32.62
C THR A 184 31.25 -4.37 33.29
N GLU A 185 32.12 -3.43 33.66
CA GLU A 185 31.74 -2.16 34.28
C GLU A 185 30.58 -1.51 33.50
N SER A 186 29.45 -1.39 34.19
CA SER A 186 28.26 -0.72 33.68
C SER A 186 28.46 0.78 33.88
N THR A 187 28.95 1.48 32.87
CA THR A 187 28.78 2.94 32.81
C THR A 187 27.29 3.23 32.67
N ARG A 188 26.63 3.54 33.80
CA ARG A 188 25.30 4.18 33.79
C ARG A 188 25.48 5.57 33.17
N PRO A 189 24.73 5.93 32.12
CA PRO A 189 24.64 7.33 31.73
C PRO A 189 24.12 8.14 32.93
N GLU A 190 24.78 9.26 33.22
CA GLU A 190 24.29 10.22 34.20
C GLU A 190 22.87 10.68 33.81
N GLU A 191 21.94 10.61 34.76
CA GLU A 191 20.65 11.27 34.64
C GLU A 191 20.91 12.77 34.66
N LEU A 192 20.84 13.39 33.48
CA LEU A 192 20.78 14.85 33.37
C LEU A 192 19.46 15.33 33.99
N ASN A 193 19.55 15.77 35.25
CA ASN A 193 18.56 16.65 35.86
C ASN A 193 18.59 17.99 35.13
N ASN A 194 17.95 18.05 33.97
CA ASN A 194 17.70 19.30 33.26
C ASN A 194 16.58 20.07 33.97
N TYR A 195 16.91 20.70 35.09
CA TYR A 195 16.22 21.91 35.53
C TYR A 195 16.72 23.07 34.65
N GLY A 196 16.12 23.21 33.48
CA GLY A 196 16.45 24.28 32.54
C GLY A 196 15.50 24.25 31.37
N GLU A 197 14.49 25.13 31.44
CA GLU A 197 13.52 25.48 30.39
C GLU A 197 12.86 24.29 29.68
N GLU A 198 11.61 23.97 30.06
CA GLU A 198 10.72 23.13 29.25
C GLU A 198 10.79 23.61 27.79
N HIS A 199 11.50 22.86 26.94
CA HIS A 199 11.50 23.07 25.51
C HIS A 199 10.11 22.67 25.02
N ARG A 200 9.13 23.58 25.17
CA ARG A 200 7.72 23.35 24.82
C ARG A 200 7.69 22.77 23.42
N SER A 201 7.14 21.57 23.31
CA SER A 201 7.02 20.89 22.03
C SER A 201 6.20 21.76 21.08
N ASP A 202 6.38 21.62 19.77
CA ASP A 202 5.58 22.38 18.81
C ASP A 202 4.08 22.09 18.96
N THR A 203 3.73 20.91 19.47
CA THR A 203 2.37 20.56 19.90
C THR A 203 1.86 21.46 21.03
N ASP A 204 2.69 21.76 22.04
CA ASP A 204 2.31 22.65 23.16
C ASP A 204 2.06 24.09 22.67
N LYS A 205 2.87 24.56 21.72
CA LYS A 205 2.67 25.87 21.08
C LYS A 205 1.36 25.90 20.28
N ASN A 206 1.08 24.85 19.52
CA ASN A 206 -0.15 24.72 18.75
C ASN A 206 -1.39 24.65 19.65
N MET A 207 -1.33 23.91 20.76
CA MET A 207 -2.39 23.85 21.77
C MET A 207 -2.64 25.22 22.40
N ALA A 208 -1.58 25.93 22.82
CA ALA A 208 -1.71 27.27 23.39
C ALA A 208 -2.35 28.26 22.41
N THR A 209 -1.94 28.20 21.13
CA THR A 209 -2.49 29.04 20.06
C THR A 209 -3.97 28.75 19.83
N MET A 210 -4.36 27.47 19.70
CA MET A 210 -5.76 27.07 19.53
C MET A 210 -6.63 27.48 20.71
N PHE A 211 -6.13 27.30 21.93
CA PHE A 211 -6.84 27.70 23.14
C PHE A 211 -7.07 29.21 23.20
N GLU A 212 -6.08 30.03 22.79
CA GLU A 212 -6.22 31.48 22.71
C GLU A 212 -7.24 31.91 21.63
N ILE A 213 -7.27 31.23 20.49
CA ILE A 213 -8.31 31.45 19.46
C ILE A 213 -9.70 31.18 20.01
N LEU A 214 -9.89 30.04 20.70
CA LEU A 214 -11.18 29.68 21.31
C LEU A 214 -11.56 30.66 22.43
N ARG A 215 -10.59 31.17 23.19
CA ARG A 215 -10.82 32.20 24.21
C ARG A 215 -11.36 33.50 23.62
N ARG A 216 -10.89 33.91 22.44
CA ARG A 216 -11.31 35.15 21.77
C ARG A 216 -12.63 35.03 21.04
N LYS A 217 -12.83 33.92 20.30
CA LYS A 217 -13.96 33.77 19.39
C LYS A 217 -15.17 33.05 19.98
N LYS A 218 -15.04 32.45 21.18
CA LYS A 218 -16.03 31.61 21.90
C LYS A 218 -16.47 30.34 21.16
N GLN A 219 -16.72 30.44 19.86
CA GLN A 219 -17.12 29.36 18.98
C GLN A 219 -16.48 29.53 17.60
N VAL A 220 -15.92 28.47 17.04
CA VAL A 220 -15.24 28.48 15.73
C VAL A 220 -15.62 27.25 14.93
N LYS A 221 -15.83 27.37 13.62
CA LYS A 221 -16.02 26.19 12.76
C LYS A 221 -14.79 25.27 12.80
N LEU A 222 -15.01 23.97 12.95
CA LEU A 222 -13.96 22.95 13.04
C LEU A 222 -12.97 23.03 11.88
N GLU A 223 -13.49 23.12 10.66
CA GLU A 223 -12.73 23.26 9.42
C GLU A 223 -11.82 24.50 9.40
N SER A 224 -12.26 25.61 10.00
CA SER A 224 -11.49 26.85 10.07
C SER A 224 -10.38 26.79 11.12
N LEU A 225 -10.55 25.96 12.15
CA LEU A 225 -9.56 25.77 13.20
C LEU A 225 -8.47 24.77 12.77
N MET A 226 -8.85 23.73 12.00
CA MET A 226 -7.95 22.63 11.67
C MET A 226 -7.30 22.74 10.29
N LEU A 227 -8.05 23.12 9.25
CA LEU A 227 -7.61 22.92 7.87
C LEU A 227 -6.62 24.00 7.43
N ASN A 228 -5.51 23.55 6.85
CA ASN A 228 -4.58 24.41 6.14
C ASN A 228 -4.45 23.97 4.67
N ARG A 229 -4.99 24.78 3.75
CA ARG A 229 -5.00 24.48 2.30
C ARG A 229 -3.61 24.44 1.66
N LYS A 230 -2.59 24.99 2.32
CA LYS A 230 -1.21 25.05 1.83
C LYS A 230 -0.31 23.97 2.44
N SER A 231 -0.76 23.27 3.48
CA SER A 231 0.04 22.25 4.17
C SER A 231 -0.83 21.19 4.84
N PHE A 232 -0.75 19.97 4.32
CA PHE A 232 -1.41 18.80 4.91
C PHE A 232 -0.82 18.44 6.29
N ALA A 233 0.52 18.48 6.42
CA ALA A 233 1.19 18.18 7.69
C ALA A 233 0.69 19.07 8.83
N ARG A 234 0.57 20.39 8.58
CA ARG A 234 0.00 21.32 9.57
C ARG A 234 -1.47 21.04 9.91
N THR A 235 -2.25 20.54 8.95
CA THR A 235 -3.63 20.12 9.21
C THR A 235 -3.66 18.94 10.20
N VAL A 236 -2.74 18.00 10.05
CA VAL A 236 -2.60 16.85 10.96
C VAL A 236 -2.11 17.30 12.34
N GLU A 237 -1.13 18.21 12.42
CA GLU A 237 -0.67 18.79 13.69
C GLU A 237 -1.80 19.52 14.42
N ASN A 238 -2.60 20.30 13.69
CA ASN A 238 -3.78 21.00 14.22
C ASN A 238 -4.82 20.01 14.76
N LEU A 239 -5.07 18.90 14.05
CA LEU A 239 -5.95 17.83 14.51
C LEU A 239 -5.45 17.25 15.85
N PHE A 240 -4.15 16.95 15.95
CA PHE A 240 -3.58 16.45 17.20
C PHE A 240 -3.72 17.46 18.34
N ALA A 241 -3.37 18.73 18.11
CA ALA A 241 -3.51 19.78 19.12
C ALA A 241 -4.96 19.91 19.62
N LEU A 242 -5.95 19.92 18.72
CA LEU A 242 -7.36 19.96 19.10
C LEU A 242 -7.77 18.72 19.89
N SER A 243 -7.31 17.52 19.49
CA SER A 243 -7.64 16.28 20.19
C SER A 243 -7.18 16.28 21.65
N PHE A 244 -6.01 16.87 21.94
CA PHE A 244 -5.54 17.04 23.32
C PHE A 244 -6.39 18.04 24.10
N LEU A 245 -6.79 19.17 23.49
CA LEU A 245 -7.69 20.12 24.16
C LEU A 245 -9.05 19.50 24.50
N VAL A 246 -9.59 18.64 23.64
CA VAL A 246 -10.84 17.90 23.90
C VAL A 246 -10.64 16.85 24.99
N LYS A 247 -9.56 16.06 24.91
CA LYS A 247 -9.20 15.06 25.93
C LYS A 247 -9.08 15.68 27.33
N ASP A 248 -8.50 16.87 27.41
CA ASP A 248 -8.29 17.59 28.67
C ASP A 248 -9.54 18.37 29.14
N GLY A 249 -10.67 18.26 28.43
CA GLY A 249 -11.91 18.98 28.77
C GLY A 249 -11.81 20.49 28.63
N ARG A 250 -10.85 20.99 27.83
CA ARG A 250 -10.61 22.43 27.58
C ARG A 250 -11.35 22.94 26.35
N ALA A 251 -11.75 22.05 25.45
CA ALA A 251 -12.55 22.33 24.27
C ALA A 251 -13.61 21.25 24.06
N GLU A 252 -14.70 21.61 23.40
CA GLU A 252 -15.81 20.71 23.06
C GLU A 252 -16.15 20.89 21.58
N VAL A 253 -16.53 19.80 20.89
CA VAL A 253 -16.99 19.84 19.51
C VAL A 253 -18.48 19.53 19.49
N VAL A 254 -19.27 20.51 19.08
CA VAL A 254 -20.74 20.45 19.00
C VAL A 254 -21.17 20.49 17.53
N VAL A 255 -22.24 19.78 17.19
CA VAL A 255 -22.84 19.82 15.85
C VAL A 255 -24.05 20.75 15.90
N ASP A 256 -24.05 21.77 15.07
CA ASP A 256 -25.18 22.69 14.89
C ASP A 256 -26.35 22.01 14.16
N GLU A 257 -27.55 22.60 14.23
CA GLU A 257 -28.76 22.13 13.55
C GLU A 257 -28.57 21.99 12.03
N ASN A 258 -27.66 22.79 11.46
CA ASN A 258 -27.27 22.74 10.05
C ASN A 258 -26.24 21.63 9.72
N GLY A 259 -25.91 20.75 10.67
CA GLY A 259 -24.90 19.70 10.53
C GLY A 259 -23.45 20.21 10.53
N SER A 260 -23.22 21.47 10.89
CA SER A 260 -21.88 22.07 10.93
C SER A 260 -21.18 21.80 12.27
N HIS A 261 -19.92 21.34 12.22
CA HIS A 261 -19.12 21.14 13.43
C HIS A 261 -18.52 22.45 13.95
N LEU A 262 -18.82 22.76 15.21
CA LEU A 262 -18.39 23.95 15.92
C LEU A 262 -17.55 23.54 17.12
N VAL A 263 -16.42 24.23 17.32
CA VAL A 263 -15.53 24.04 18.45
C VAL A 263 -15.74 25.18 19.43
N CYS A 264 -16.07 24.84 20.66
CA CYS A 264 -16.33 25.78 21.74
C CYS A 264 -15.28 25.59 22.84
N LYS A 265 -14.99 26.66 23.58
CA LYS A 265 -14.27 26.54 24.84
C LYS A 265 -15.20 25.96 25.90
N THR A 266 -14.77 24.92 26.58
CA THR A 266 -15.54 24.37 27.71
C THR A 266 -15.44 25.31 28.90
N HIS A 267 -16.59 25.78 29.39
CA HIS A 267 -16.68 26.38 30.72
C HIS A 267 -16.86 25.25 31.70
N LEU A 268 -15.81 24.89 32.44
CA LEU A 268 -15.92 24.03 33.61
C LEU A 268 -16.91 24.67 34.59
N VAL A 269 -18.17 24.22 34.55
CA VAL A 269 -19.04 24.23 35.71
C VAL A 269 -18.68 22.95 36.46
N LYS A 270 -17.93 23.10 37.56
CA LYS A 270 -17.92 22.09 38.61
C LYS A 270 -19.25 22.14 39.34
#